data_AF-A0A6J7ZQ82-F1
#
_entry.id   AF-A0A6J7ZQ82-F1
#
_cell.length_a   1.000
_cell.length_b   1.000
_cell.length_c   1.000
_cell.angle_alpha   90.00
_cell.angle_beta   90.00
_cell.angle_gamma   90.00
#
_symmetry.space_group_name_H-M   'P 1'
#
loop_
_entity.id
_entity.type
_entity.pdbx_description
1 polymer ?
#
loop_
_entity_poly.entity_id
_entity_poly.type
_entity_poly.pdbx_seq_one_letter_code
_entity_poly.pdbx_strand_id
1 'polypeptide(L)'
;MPPLQCSLTRDEIQLTQMRSHDLIPQLSGKVCYNSVKPKVEGIMLVVEAKLKNGTPEQYQKFDEAIRTAQFVRNKCVKFWMENKGTTKNDLQKLCAVLAKDSTTPWVNKLNSQARQSSADRAWQAISRFYANCRDSSKAI
;
A
#
# COMPACT_ATOMS: atom_id res chain seq x y z
N MET A 1 20.12 -18.14 -0.87
CA MET A 1 19.40 -16.96 -0.33
C MET A 1 17.94 -17.36 -0.20
N PRO A 2 17.33 -17.39 1.00
CA PRO A 2 15.95 -17.83 1.12
C PRO A 2 15.02 -16.81 0.44
N PRO A 3 13.89 -17.25 -0.16
CA PRO A 3 12.94 -16.35 -0.79
C PRO A 3 12.37 -15.40 0.27
N LEU A 4 12.54 -14.09 0.06
CA LEU A 4 11.99 -13.04 0.91
C LEU A 4 10.47 -13.21 0.98
N GLN A 5 9.98 -13.69 2.13
CA GLN A 5 8.56 -13.77 2.45
C GLN A 5 8.06 -12.36 2.70
N CYS A 6 7.46 -11.74 1.68
CA CYS A 6 6.80 -10.45 1.84
C CYS A 6 5.33 -10.70 2.18
N SER A 7 4.97 -10.51 3.44
CA SER A 7 3.59 -10.49 3.93
C SER A 7 2.93 -9.17 3.53
N LEU A 8 2.52 -9.07 2.26
CA LEU A 8 1.74 -7.94 1.75
C LEU A 8 0.28 -8.10 2.21
N THR A 9 -0.42 -6.99 2.40
CA THR A 9 -1.85 -7.03 2.81
C THR A 9 -2.74 -6.90 1.58
N ARG A 10 -4.01 -7.36 1.61
CA ARG A 10 -4.95 -7.39 0.47
C ARG A 10 -4.92 -6.15 -0.46
N ASP A 11 -4.72 -4.96 0.10
CA ASP A 11 -4.67 -3.70 -0.67
C ASP A 11 -3.41 -3.55 -1.56
N GLU A 12 -2.29 -4.20 -1.20
CA GLU A 12 -1.10 -4.32 -2.06
C GLU A 12 -1.30 -5.36 -3.18
N ILE A 13 -2.28 -6.26 -3.01
CA ILE A 13 -2.72 -7.15 -4.09
C ILE A 13 -3.75 -6.47 -4.99
N GLN A 14 -4.59 -5.58 -4.47
CA GLN A 14 -5.44 -4.75 -5.33
C GLN A 14 -4.60 -3.83 -6.24
N LEU A 15 -3.39 -3.51 -5.82
CA LEU A 15 -2.36 -2.89 -6.65
C LEU A 15 -1.81 -3.77 -7.77
N THR A 16 -1.93 -5.09 -7.66
CA THR A 16 -1.61 -6.07 -8.71
C THR A 16 -2.85 -6.62 -9.44
N GLN A 17 -4.07 -6.38 -8.92
CA GLN A 17 -5.35 -6.80 -9.51
C GLN A 17 -6.14 -5.67 -10.19
N MET A 18 -5.66 -4.43 -10.22
CA MET A 18 -6.10 -3.50 -11.26
C MET A 18 -5.39 -3.87 -12.55
N ARG A 19 -6.15 -4.56 -13.41
CA ARG A 19 -5.90 -4.83 -14.84
C ARG A 19 -4.43 -5.06 -15.19
N SER A 20 -4.14 -6.30 -15.51
CA SER A 20 -2.97 -6.84 -16.20
C SER A 20 -2.53 -6.13 -17.51
N HIS A 21 -3.01 -4.91 -17.80
CA HIS A 21 -2.68 -4.11 -18.97
C HIS A 21 -1.93 -2.80 -18.69
N ASP A 22 -1.91 -2.27 -17.45
CA ASP A 22 -1.40 -0.91 -17.20
C ASP A 22 -0.08 -0.85 -16.39
N LEU A 23 0.48 -2.00 -15.99
CA LEU A 23 1.82 -2.11 -15.41
C LEU A 23 2.85 -2.42 -16.50
N ILE A 24 3.42 -1.36 -17.08
CA ILE A 24 4.71 -1.35 -17.78
C ILE A 24 4.74 -2.20 -19.10
N PRO A 25 4.90 -1.58 -20.28
CA PRO A 25 5.07 -2.28 -21.56
C PRO A 25 6.37 -3.13 -21.73
N GLN A 26 7.00 -3.64 -20.68
CA GLN A 26 8.37 -4.20 -20.74
C GLN A 26 8.54 -5.58 -20.09
N LEU A 27 7.48 -6.35 -19.84
CA LEU A 27 7.64 -7.71 -19.28
C LEU A 27 6.92 -8.76 -20.16
N SER A 28 7.61 -9.18 -21.23
CA SER A 28 7.28 -10.35 -22.06
C SER A 28 7.53 -11.68 -21.32
N GLY A 29 7.02 -11.82 -20.10
CA GLY A 29 7.21 -13.03 -19.29
C GLY A 29 5.95 -13.35 -18.49
N LYS A 30 5.40 -14.54 -18.70
CA LYS A 30 4.17 -15.04 -18.06
C LYS A 30 4.27 -14.92 -16.53
N VAL A 31 3.61 -13.91 -15.96
CA VAL A 31 3.42 -13.80 -14.51
C VAL A 31 2.36 -14.82 -14.10
N CYS A 32 2.80 -15.98 -13.62
CA CYS A 32 1.91 -17.02 -13.11
C CYS A 32 1.51 -16.71 -11.66
N TYR A 33 0.26 -16.25 -11.44
CA TYR A 33 -0.33 -16.12 -10.11
C TYR A 33 -0.70 -17.51 -9.58
N ASN A 34 0.01 -18.03 -8.58
CA ASN A 34 -0.35 -19.27 -7.90
C ASN A 34 -1.06 -18.99 -6.56
N SER A 35 -2.27 -19.53 -6.43
CA SER A 35 -3.05 -19.78 -5.20
C SER A 35 -2.79 -18.84 -4.02
N VAL A 36 -3.60 -17.77 -3.97
CA VAL A 36 -3.82 -16.95 -2.79
C VAL A 36 -4.38 -17.85 -1.68
N LYS A 37 -3.57 -18.19 -0.67
CA LYS A 37 -4.08 -18.82 0.56
C LYS A 37 -4.28 -17.72 1.61
N PRO A 38 -5.53 -17.33 1.91
CA PRO A 38 -5.78 -16.35 2.97
C PRO A 38 -5.41 -16.98 4.32
N LYS A 39 -4.47 -16.37 5.03
CA LYS A 39 -4.24 -16.69 6.44
C LYS A 39 -5.12 -15.76 7.27
N VAL A 40 -6.11 -16.32 7.95
CA VAL A 40 -7.04 -15.54 8.78
C VAL A 40 -6.44 -15.46 10.19
N GLU A 41 -5.64 -14.43 10.44
CA GLU A 41 -5.15 -14.07 11.78
C GLU A 41 -5.67 -12.67 12.13
N GLY A 42 -6.86 -12.61 12.74
CA GLY A 42 -7.48 -11.36 13.19
C GLY A 42 -8.00 -10.42 12.08
N ILE A 43 -8.41 -9.21 12.47
CA ILE A 43 -9.15 -8.20 11.66
C ILE A 43 -8.33 -7.67 10.44
N MET A 44 -7.16 -8.25 10.14
CA MET A 44 -6.33 -7.91 8.98
C MET A 44 -6.01 -9.17 8.18
N LEU A 45 -6.50 -9.24 6.94
CA LEU A 45 -6.14 -10.32 6.02
C LEU A 45 -4.73 -10.07 5.47
N VAL A 46 -3.78 -10.92 5.88
CA VAL A 46 -2.43 -10.97 5.31
C VAL A 46 -2.46 -11.87 4.09
N VAL A 47 -1.99 -11.37 2.95
CA VAL A 47 -1.97 -12.11 1.70
C VAL A 47 -0.57 -12.10 1.11
N GLU A 48 0.12 -13.23 1.18
CA GLU A 48 1.47 -13.37 0.64
C GLU A 48 1.43 -13.53 -0.89
N ALA A 49 2.05 -12.59 -1.60
CA ALA A 49 2.36 -12.73 -3.02
C ALA A 49 3.87 -12.90 -3.19
N LYS A 50 4.28 -13.94 -3.91
CA LYS A 50 5.70 -14.26 -4.16
C LYS A 50 6.00 -14.11 -5.64
N LEU A 51 6.94 -13.22 -5.98
CA LEU A 51 7.50 -13.17 -7.32
C LEU A 51 8.42 -14.38 -7.50
N LYS A 52 8.07 -15.29 -8.40
CA LYS A 52 8.92 -16.43 -8.75
C LYS A 52 9.84 -16.02 -9.90
N ASN A 53 11.13 -16.35 -9.79
CA ASN A 53 12.14 -16.12 -10.82
C ASN A 53 12.30 -14.64 -11.24
N GLY A 54 12.18 -13.71 -10.29
CA GLY A 54 12.47 -12.30 -10.54
C GLY A 54 13.96 -12.04 -10.77
N THR A 55 14.28 -11.08 -11.64
CA THR A 55 15.64 -10.55 -11.75
C THR A 55 15.95 -9.64 -10.55
N PRO A 56 17.24 -9.45 -10.19
CA PRO A 56 17.62 -8.54 -9.10
C PRO A 56 17.03 -7.13 -9.25
N GLU A 57 16.97 -6.61 -10.47
CA GLU A 57 16.43 -5.28 -10.78
C GLU A 57 14.93 -5.20 -10.52
N GLN A 58 14.19 -6.29 -10.76
CA GLN A 58 12.76 -6.34 -10.47
C GLN A 58 12.51 -6.28 -8.96
N TYR A 59 13.27 -7.04 -8.16
CA TYR A 59 13.15 -6.98 -6.70
C TYR A 59 13.46 -5.59 -6.15
N GLN A 60 14.48 -4.92 -6.68
CA GLN A 60 14.81 -3.54 -6.27
C GLN A 60 13.67 -2.56 -6.57
N LYS A 61 13.00 -2.68 -7.72
CA LYS A 61 11.83 -1.86 -8.06
C LYS A 61 10.65 -2.12 -7.11
N PHE A 62 10.45 -3.37 -6.71
CA PHE A 62 9.43 -3.70 -5.70
C PHE A 62 9.76 -3.09 -4.35
N ASP A 63 11.02 -3.17 -3.91
CA ASP A 63 11.45 -2.55 -2.65
C ASP A 63 11.26 -1.03 -2.68
N GLU A 64 11.58 -0.37 -3.79
CA GLU A 64 11.33 1.07 -3.98
C GLU A 64 9.83 1.38 -3.91
N ALA A 65 8.97 0.57 -4.55
CA ALA A 65 7.52 0.75 -4.53
C ALA A 65 6.92 0.57 -3.13
N ILE A 66 7.35 -0.47 -2.39
CA ILE A 66 6.90 -0.74 -1.01
C ILE A 66 7.30 0.42 -0.09
N ARG A 67 8.56 0.86 -0.16
CA ARG A 67 9.05 2.01 0.63
C ARG A 67 8.25 3.27 0.32
N THR A 68 7.91 3.49 -0.95
CA THR A 68 7.11 4.64 -1.39
C THR A 68 5.67 4.57 -0.86
N ALA A 69 5.02 3.41 -0.93
CA ALA A 69 3.68 3.21 -0.40
C ALA A 69 3.62 3.44 1.12
N GLN A 70 4.60 2.91 1.85
CA GLN A 70 4.76 3.14 3.29
C GLN A 70 4.98 4.62 3.61
N PHE A 71 5.81 5.31 2.83
CA PHE A 71 6.03 6.74 2.97
C PHE A 71 4.74 7.55 2.82
N VAL A 72 3.95 7.29 1.77
CA VAL A 72 2.66 7.97 1.54
C VAL A 72 1.72 7.72 2.71
N ARG A 73 1.58 6.47 3.16
CA ARG A 73 0.76 6.13 4.32
C ARG A 73 1.18 6.90 5.57
N ASN A 74 2.48 6.94 5.87
CA ASN A 74 3.00 7.64 7.05
C ASN A 74 2.78 9.15 6.96
N LYS A 75 2.89 9.75 5.77
CA LYS A 75 2.55 11.16 5.53
C LYS A 75 1.07 11.45 5.76
N CYS A 76 0.18 10.57 5.31
CA CYS A 76 -1.26 10.70 5.59
C CYS A 76 -1.57 10.67 7.09
N VAL A 77 -0.93 9.76 7.85
CA VAL A 77 -1.10 9.71 9.31
C VAL A 77 -0.56 10.97 9.97
N LYS A 78 0.64 11.44 9.58
CA LYS A 78 1.21 12.69 10.09
C LYS A 78 0.28 13.88 9.82
N PHE A 79 -0.22 14.01 8.59
CA PHE A 79 -1.14 15.07 8.21
C PHE A 79 -2.42 15.06 9.06
N TRP A 80 -2.98 13.87 9.31
CA TRP A 80 -4.14 13.72 10.20
C TRP A 80 -3.84 14.15 11.64
N MET A 81 -2.66 13.82 12.19
CA MET A 81 -2.27 14.23 13.54
C MET A 81 -2.10 15.75 13.67
N GLU A 82 -1.61 16.40 12.62
CA GLU A 82 -1.37 17.85 12.60
C GLU A 82 -2.64 18.66 12.33
N ASN A 83 -3.65 18.09 11.67
CA ASN A 83 -4.84 18.80 11.21
C ASN A 83 -6.13 18.22 11.81
N LYS A 84 -6.78 18.97 12.69
CA LYS A 84 -8.09 18.59 13.26
C LYS A 84 -9.17 18.58 12.18
N GLY A 85 -10.05 17.58 12.22
CA GLY A 85 -11.17 17.45 11.28
C GLY A 85 -10.78 16.94 9.89
N THR A 86 -9.58 16.39 9.72
CA THR A 86 -9.14 15.78 8.46
C THR A 86 -10.11 14.69 8.00
N THR A 87 -10.55 14.77 6.74
CA THR A 87 -11.45 13.77 6.13
C THR A 87 -10.68 12.79 5.25
N LYS A 88 -11.34 11.67 4.88
CA LYS A 88 -10.82 10.73 3.88
C LYS A 88 -10.40 11.43 2.58
N ASN A 89 -11.20 12.38 2.12
CA ASN A 89 -10.95 13.08 0.86
C ASN A 89 -9.69 13.95 0.92
N ASP A 90 -9.38 14.52 2.08
CA ASP A 90 -8.19 15.35 2.26
C ASP A 90 -6.91 14.50 2.16
N LEU A 91 -6.94 13.27 2.70
CA LEU A 91 -5.83 12.31 2.54
C LEU A 91 -5.65 11.88 1.06
N GLN A 92 -6.75 11.77 0.31
CA GLN A 92 -6.68 11.46 -1.12
C GLN A 92 -6.10 12.63 -1.93
N LYS A 93 -6.48 13.87 -1.62
CA LYS A 93 -5.89 15.07 -2.22
C LYS A 93 -4.40 15.20 -1.89
N LEU A 94 -4.01 14.88 -0.66
CA LEU A 94 -2.61 14.88 -0.23
C LEU A 94 -1.75 13.98 -1.11
N CYS A 95 -2.25 12.82 -1.57
CA CYS A 95 -1.51 11.95 -2.49
C CYS A 95 -1.14 12.63 -3.81
N ALA A 96 -2.00 13.50 -4.34
CA ALA A 96 -1.71 14.26 -5.55
C ALA A 96 -0.71 15.39 -5.29
N VAL A 97 -0.74 16.00 -4.11
CA VAL A 97 0.24 17.02 -3.69
C VAL A 97 1.62 16.39 -3.55
N LEU A 98 1.74 15.27 -2.83
CA LEU A 98 3.00 14.55 -2.65
C LEU A 98 3.60 14.09 -3.98
N ALA A 99 2.77 13.69 -4.95
CA ALA A 99 3.26 13.31 -6.28
C ALA A 99 3.84 14.48 -7.10
N LYS A 100 3.42 15.73 -6.80
CA LYS A 100 3.91 16.94 -7.47
C LYS A 100 5.07 17.61 -6.72
N ASP A 101 5.35 17.17 -5.51
CA ASP A 101 6.38 17.75 -4.65
C ASP A 101 7.79 17.40 -5.17
N SER A 102 8.59 18.43 -5.44
CA SER A 102 9.96 18.29 -5.94
C SER A 102 10.92 17.68 -4.93
N THR A 103 10.58 17.69 -3.63
CA THR A 103 11.38 17.07 -2.57
C THR A 103 11.23 15.55 -2.53
N THR A 104 10.15 15.01 -3.11
CA THR A 104 9.83 13.58 -3.09
C THR A 104 9.55 13.00 -4.49
N PRO A 105 10.47 13.15 -5.46
CA PRO A 105 10.22 12.80 -6.86
C PRO A 105 9.91 11.31 -7.08
N TRP A 106 10.37 10.42 -6.18
CA TRP A 106 10.08 8.99 -6.24
C TRP A 106 8.59 8.67 -6.01
N VAL A 107 7.83 9.54 -5.34
CA VAL A 107 6.39 9.36 -5.11
C VAL A 107 5.62 9.41 -6.42
N ASN A 108 6.06 10.22 -7.39
CA ASN A 108 5.41 10.30 -8.70
C ASN A 108 5.62 9.04 -9.54
N LYS A 109 6.73 8.31 -9.33
CA LYS A 109 7.02 7.05 -10.04
C LYS A 109 6.04 5.93 -9.68
N LEU A 110 5.48 5.99 -8.47
CA LEU A 110 4.44 5.06 -8.04
C LEU A 110 3.12 5.39 -8.79
N ASN A 111 2.31 4.39 -9.14
CA ASN A 111 1.06 4.69 -9.85
C ASN A 111 0.05 5.44 -8.95
N SER A 112 -0.88 6.18 -9.56
CA SER A 112 -1.84 7.02 -8.83
C SER A 112 -2.72 6.23 -7.88
N GLN A 113 -3.24 5.07 -8.31
CA GLN A 113 -4.08 4.26 -7.44
C GLN A 113 -3.30 3.73 -6.23
N ALA A 114 -2.03 3.35 -6.37
CA ALA A 114 -1.22 2.85 -5.26
C ALA A 114 -1.12 3.85 -4.13
N ARG A 115 -0.95 5.12 -4.49
CA ARG A 115 -0.95 6.21 -3.53
C ARG A 115 -2.30 6.34 -2.86
N GLN A 116 -3.38 6.31 -3.64
CA GLN A 116 -4.75 6.38 -3.11
C GLN A 116 -5.08 5.19 -2.19
N SER A 117 -4.69 3.97 -2.54
CA SER A 117 -4.82 2.77 -1.69
C SER A 117 -4.01 2.90 -0.40
N SER A 118 -2.83 3.52 -0.44
CA SER A 118 -2.02 3.80 0.74
C SER A 118 -2.70 4.81 1.68
N ALA A 119 -3.35 5.85 1.12
CA ALA A 119 -4.17 6.78 1.89
C ALA A 119 -5.44 6.12 2.46
N ASP A 120 -6.09 5.24 1.71
CA ASP A 120 -7.24 4.47 2.20
C ASP A 120 -6.86 3.57 3.37
N ARG A 121 -5.69 2.93 3.33
CA ARG A 121 -5.15 2.16 4.47
C ARG A 121 -4.91 3.04 5.69
N ALA A 122 -4.36 4.24 5.49
CA ALA A 122 -4.19 5.22 6.58
C ALA A 122 -5.56 5.59 7.18
N TRP A 123 -6.56 5.88 6.34
CA TRP A 123 -7.90 6.21 6.79
C TRP A 123 -8.57 5.06 7.55
N GLN A 124 -8.46 3.81 7.07
CA GLN A 124 -8.99 2.64 7.77
C GLN A 124 -8.36 2.49 9.16
N ALA A 125 -7.05 2.70 9.29
CA ALA A 125 -6.37 2.66 10.59
C ALA A 125 -6.87 3.76 11.53
N ILE A 126 -7.02 4.99 11.04
CA ILE A 126 -7.57 6.13 11.81
C ILE A 126 -9.02 5.88 12.23
N SER A 127 -9.85 5.40 11.32
CA SER A 127 -11.26 5.10 11.61
C SER A 127 -11.39 4.00 12.66
N ARG A 128 -10.57 2.95 12.58
CA ARG A 128 -10.51 1.89 13.59
C ARG A 128 -10.02 2.40 14.94
N PHE A 129 -9.03 3.31 14.95
CA PHE A 129 -8.57 3.96 16.18
C PHE A 129 -9.74 4.68 16.88
N TYR A 130 -10.49 5.53 16.17
CA TYR A 130 -11.65 6.22 16.76
C TYR A 130 -12.75 5.26 17.21
N ALA A 131 -13.04 4.20 16.44
CA ALA A 131 -14.02 3.19 16.83
C ALA A 131 -13.62 2.51 18.14
N ASN A 132 -12.35 2.10 18.25
CA ASN A 132 -11.80 1.49 19.46
C ASN A 132 -11.79 2.44 20.66
N CYS A 133 -11.57 3.75 20.45
CA CYS A 133 -11.63 4.74 21.53
C CYS A 133 -13.06 4.97 22.04
N ARG A 134 -14.09 4.74 21.21
CA ARG A 134 -15.50 4.86 21.61
C ARG A 134 -16.01 3.61 22.32
N ASP A 135 -15.55 2.45 21.87
CA ASP A 135 -15.86 1.15 22.45
C ASP A 135 -14.76 0.76 23.45
N SER A 136 -14.75 1.37 24.63
CA SER A 136 -13.77 1.12 25.71
C SER A 136 -13.76 -0.31 26.27
N SER A 137 -14.62 -1.19 25.76
CA SER A 137 -14.73 -2.62 26.09
C SER A 137 -13.98 -3.55 25.12
N LYS A 138 -13.33 -3.03 24.07
CA LYS A 138 -12.47 -3.79 23.13
C LYS A 138 -11.00 -3.36 23.20
N ALA A 139 -10.53 -2.96 24.38
CA ALA A 139 -9.11 -2.85 24.64
C ALA A 139 -8.51 -4.27 24.76
N ILE A 140 -7.46 -4.53 23.98
CA ILE A 140 -6.67 -5.78 23.98
C ILE A 140 -6.02 -5.97 25.36
#